data_AF-A0A8T5AH38-F1
#
_entry.id   AF-A0A8T5AH38-F1
#
_cell.length_a   1.000
_cell.length_b   1.000
_cell.length_c   1.000
_cell.angle_alpha   90.00
_cell.angle_beta   90.00
_cell.angle_gamma   90.00
#
_symmetry.space_group_name_H-M   'P 1'
#
loop_
_entity.id
_entity.type
_entity.pdbx_description
1 polymer ?
#
loop_
_entity_poly.entity_id
_entity_poly.type
_entity_poly.pdbx_seq_one_letter_code
_entity_poly.pdbx_strand_id
1 'polypeptide(L)'
;MSIKKSVEDLARIMLQQGATVDTTRNVLKALGFSDENVEQVIGTLQISGYIRENELQSAQQTDLINSYPPLVTPQIVSTELNGSLKSIQEEVGRLQLELSQLSQRVKNIENSETSGLELKVKLLEAKVDGLIDAIGEYVPTLIKRLGRGKPTLDTE
;
A
#
# COMPACT_ATOMS: atom_id res chain seq x y z
N MET A 1 24.52 -3.85 -11.32
CA MET A 1 24.56 -2.37 -11.26
C MET A 1 25.97 -1.98 -10.86
N SER A 2 26.69 -1.23 -11.68
CA SER A 2 28.04 -0.78 -11.33
C SER A 2 27.94 0.53 -10.55
N ILE A 3 28.78 0.72 -9.53
CA ILE A 3 28.79 1.91 -8.66
C ILE A 3 28.81 3.21 -9.48
N LYS A 4 29.54 3.23 -10.61
CA LYS A 4 29.57 4.36 -11.55
C LYS A 4 28.20 4.77 -12.10
N LYS A 5 27.34 3.81 -12.44
CA LYS A 5 25.96 4.10 -12.91
C LYS A 5 25.11 4.73 -11.80
N SER A 6 25.29 4.28 -10.56
CA SER A 6 24.53 4.82 -9.41
C SER A 6 24.91 6.27 -9.10
N VAL A 7 26.19 6.65 -9.24
CA VAL A 7 26.65 8.04 -9.03
C VAL A 7 26.11 8.95 -10.14
N GLU A 8 26.13 8.47 -11.38
CA GLU A 8 25.62 9.21 -12.53
C GLU A 8 24.11 9.44 -12.45
N ASP A 9 23.33 8.42 -12.09
CA ASP A 9 21.88 8.52 -11.94
C ASP A 9 21.51 9.54 -10.84
N LEU A 10 22.19 9.48 -9.69
CA LEU A 10 21.99 10.45 -8.60
C LEU A 10 22.40 11.87 -9.01
N ALA A 11 23.54 12.03 -9.68
CA ALA A 11 24.00 13.33 -10.16
C ALA A 11 23.01 13.94 -11.16
N ARG A 12 22.48 13.14 -12.09
CA ARG A 12 21.47 13.59 -13.06
C ARG A 12 20.18 14.03 -12.37
N ILE A 13 19.68 13.26 -11.41
CA ILE A 13 18.46 13.59 -10.66
C ILE A 13 18.64 14.90 -9.90
N MET A 14 19.78 15.08 -9.21
CA MET A 14 20.05 16.31 -8.45
C MET A 14 20.15 17.54 -9.37
N LEU A 15 20.86 17.43 -10.49
CA LEU A 15 20.97 18.50 -11.47
C LEU A 15 19.62 18.80 -12.15
N GLN A 16 18.78 17.78 -12.40
CA GLN A 16 17.41 17.97 -12.92
C GLN A 16 16.51 18.73 -11.94
N GLN A 17 16.71 18.54 -10.65
CA GLN A 17 15.96 19.23 -9.59
C GLN A 17 16.50 20.63 -9.30
N GLY A 18 17.49 21.11 -10.07
CA GLY A 18 18.05 22.45 -9.94
C GLY A 18 19.15 22.57 -8.89
N ALA A 19 19.71 21.46 -8.38
CA ALA A 19 20.90 21.51 -7.55
C ALA A 19 22.11 21.97 -8.39
N THR A 20 22.97 22.80 -7.81
CA THR A 20 24.21 23.21 -8.47
C THR A 20 25.22 22.05 -8.56
N VAL A 21 26.19 22.18 -9.45
CA VAL A 21 27.28 21.20 -9.58
C VAL A 21 28.03 21.02 -8.26
N ASP A 22 28.25 22.11 -7.52
CA ASP A 22 28.97 22.06 -6.24
C ASP A 22 28.17 21.37 -5.14
N THR A 23 26.85 21.60 -5.07
CA THR A 23 25.97 20.91 -4.11
C THR A 23 25.85 19.43 -4.43
N THR A 24 25.72 19.09 -5.71
CA THR A 24 25.70 17.70 -6.19
C THR A 24 27.02 16.99 -5.85
N ARG A 25 28.17 17.64 -6.09
CA ARG A 25 29.50 17.13 -5.72
C ARG A 25 29.59 16.83 -4.22
N ASN A 26 29.17 17.76 -3.38
CA ASN A 26 29.28 17.63 -1.93
C ASN A 26 28.38 16.51 -1.38
N VAL A 27 27.16 16.37 -1.91
CA VAL A 27 26.24 15.30 -1.49
C VAL A 27 26.75 13.92 -1.92
N LEU A 28 27.29 13.78 -3.13
CA LEU A 28 27.84 12.49 -3.58
C LEU A 28 29.05 12.07 -2.73
N LYS A 29 29.90 13.02 -2.32
CA LYS A 29 31.00 12.74 -1.37
C LYS A 29 30.47 12.36 0.02
N ALA A 30 29.44 13.05 0.51
CA ALA A 30 28.82 12.74 1.80
C ALA A 30 28.13 11.37 1.83
N LEU A 31 27.64 10.89 0.68
CA LEU A 31 27.08 9.54 0.51
C LEU A 31 28.16 8.44 0.41
N GLY A 32 29.44 8.80 0.51
CA GLY A 32 30.56 7.86 0.54
C GLY A 32 31.06 7.43 -0.84
N PHE A 33 30.69 8.15 -1.91
CA PHE A 33 31.26 7.90 -3.23
C PHE A 33 32.68 8.47 -3.32
N SER A 34 33.59 7.70 -3.93
CA SER A 34 34.99 8.12 -4.10
C SER A 34 35.10 9.36 -4.98
N ASP A 35 35.95 10.30 -4.58
CA ASP A 35 36.21 11.56 -5.29
C ASP A 35 36.49 11.37 -6.79
N GLU A 36 37.26 10.36 -7.17
CA GLU A 36 37.58 10.07 -8.57
C GLU A 36 36.33 9.74 -9.40
N ASN A 37 35.39 8.97 -8.85
CA ASN A 37 34.15 8.62 -9.54
C ASN A 37 33.20 9.82 -9.64
N VAL A 38 33.17 10.68 -8.59
CA VAL A 38 32.35 11.90 -8.59
C VAL A 38 32.86 12.88 -9.64
N GLU A 39 34.17 13.16 -9.68
CA GLU A 39 34.74 14.09 -10.67
C GLU A 39 34.66 13.55 -12.10
N GLN A 40 34.82 12.23 -12.30
CA GLN A 40 34.57 11.61 -13.61
C GLN A 40 33.14 11.84 -14.09
N VAL A 41 32.14 11.62 -13.22
CA VAL A 41 30.72 11.77 -13.57
C VAL A 41 30.33 13.23 -13.78
N ILE A 42 30.82 14.15 -12.95
CA ILE A 42 30.58 15.58 -13.13
C ILE A 42 31.23 16.06 -14.44
N GLY A 43 32.47 15.64 -14.71
CA GLY A 43 33.15 15.94 -15.96
C GLY A 43 32.42 15.40 -17.19
N THR A 44 31.90 14.17 -17.16
CA THR A 44 31.12 13.62 -18.28
C THR A 44 29.82 14.37 -18.50
N LEU A 45 29.11 14.76 -17.44
CA LEU A 45 27.87 15.55 -17.52
C LEU A 45 28.11 17.00 -17.98
N GLN A 46 29.31 17.53 -17.73
CA GLN A 46 29.72 18.86 -18.20
C GLN A 46 30.04 18.83 -19.70
N ILE A 47 30.75 17.79 -20.15
CA ILE A 47 31.08 17.56 -21.55
C ILE A 47 29.82 17.23 -22.37
N SER A 48 28.87 16.47 -21.79
CA SER A 48 27.62 16.11 -22.46
C SER A 48 26.61 17.26 -22.55
N GLY A 49 26.98 18.48 -22.14
CA GLY A 49 26.13 19.67 -22.23
C GLY A 49 25.00 19.74 -21.19
N TYR A 50 24.86 18.73 -20.31
CA TYR A 50 23.78 18.66 -19.31
C TYR A 50 23.89 19.80 -18.28
N ILE A 51 25.12 20.16 -17.93
CA ILE A 51 25.41 21.26 -17.00
C ILE A 51 25.24 22.63 -17.68
N ARG A 52 25.57 22.74 -18.98
CA ARG A 52 25.40 23.98 -19.75
C ARG A 52 23.93 24.28 -20.05
N GLU A 53 23.09 23.28 -20.30
CA GLU A 53 21.65 23.49 -20.51
C GLU A 53 20.95 24.00 -19.25
N ASN A 54 21.36 23.53 -18.06
CA ASN A 54 20.85 24.05 -16.79
C ASN A 54 21.40 25.46 -16.46
N GLU A 55 22.66 25.75 -16.79
CA GLU A 55 23.21 27.11 -16.66
C GLU A 55 22.57 28.09 -17.66
N LEU A 56 22.20 27.65 -18.87
CA LEU A 56 21.51 28.47 -19.87
C LEU A 56 20.02 28.68 -19.54
N GLN A 57 19.33 27.73 -18.90
CA GLN A 57 17.99 27.96 -18.34
C GLN A 57 18.02 28.95 -17.16
N SER A 58 19.14 28.99 -16.42
CA SER A 58 19.39 29.99 -15.39
C SER A 58 19.75 31.38 -15.97
N ALA A 59 20.49 31.41 -17.09
CA ALA A 59 20.97 32.63 -17.74
C ALA A 59 19.94 33.28 -18.70
N GLN A 60 18.96 32.53 -19.22
CA GLN A 60 17.87 33.13 -20.00
C GLN A 60 16.87 33.91 -19.12
N GLN A 61 16.95 33.80 -17.79
CA GLN A 61 16.16 34.64 -16.88
C GLN A 61 16.73 36.06 -16.68
N THR A 62 17.95 36.36 -17.13
CA THR A 62 18.55 37.69 -16.91
C THR A 62 18.35 38.71 -18.04
N ASP A 63 17.95 38.31 -19.26
CA ASP A 63 17.79 39.23 -20.39
C ASP A 63 16.33 39.63 -20.71
N LEU A 64 15.36 39.19 -19.90
CA LEU A 64 13.93 39.55 -20.03
C LEU A 64 13.49 40.63 -19.02
N ILE A 65 14.41 41.47 -18.54
CA ILE A 65 14.12 42.54 -17.55
C ILE A 65 13.15 43.62 -18.09
N ASN A 66 12.78 43.62 -19.38
CA ASN A 66 11.82 44.57 -19.94
C ASN A 66 10.74 43.89 -20.82
N SER A 67 9.80 43.16 -20.21
CA SER A 67 8.38 43.06 -20.66
C SER A 67 7.62 41.87 -20.00
N TYR A 68 6.87 42.16 -18.92
CA TYR A 68 5.80 41.35 -18.26
C TYR A 68 6.17 39.99 -17.59
N PRO A 69 5.39 39.44 -16.63
CA PRO A 69 4.32 39.98 -15.75
C PRO A 69 4.80 40.01 -14.27
N PRO A 70 3.97 40.27 -13.22
CA PRO A 70 4.52 40.63 -11.90
C PRO A 70 5.26 39.45 -11.27
N LEU A 71 6.43 39.74 -10.70
CA LEU A 71 7.24 38.80 -9.92
C LEU A 71 6.35 38.05 -8.92
N VAL A 72 6.29 36.73 -9.03
CA VAL A 72 5.79 35.86 -7.97
C VAL A 72 6.75 35.98 -6.81
N THR A 73 6.40 36.79 -5.83
CA THR A 73 7.23 37.02 -4.66
C THR A 73 7.22 35.76 -3.77
N PRO A 74 8.27 35.52 -2.96
CA PRO A 74 8.33 34.38 -2.03
C PRO A 74 7.07 34.27 -1.16
N GLN A 75 6.41 35.39 -0.90
CA GLN A 75 5.16 35.49 -0.16
C GLN A 75 4.00 34.76 -0.85
N ILE A 76 3.88 34.86 -2.18
CA ILE A 76 2.82 34.20 -2.97
C ILE A 76 3.00 32.68 -2.96
N VAL A 77 4.24 32.21 -3.13
CA VAL A 77 4.57 30.77 -3.05
C VAL A 77 4.25 30.22 -1.67
N SER A 78 4.59 30.95 -0.60
CA SER A 78 4.22 30.52 0.76
C SER A 78 2.71 30.53 1.00
N THR A 79 1.93 31.42 0.38
CA THR A 79 0.47 31.39 0.49
C THR A 79 -0.15 30.20 -0.24
N GLU A 80 0.35 29.85 -1.44
CA GLU A 80 -0.13 28.67 -2.17
C GLU A 80 0.25 27.38 -1.45
N LEU A 81 1.49 27.25 -0.99
CA LEU A 81 1.93 26.09 -0.22
C LEU A 81 1.14 25.93 1.08
N ASN A 82 0.86 27.01 1.80
CA ASN A 82 0.04 26.96 3.00
C ASN A 82 -1.43 26.57 2.69
N GLY A 83 -1.96 27.01 1.55
CA GLY A 83 -3.27 26.61 1.07
C GLY A 83 -3.34 25.11 0.76
N SER A 84 -2.37 24.59 0.00
CA SER A 84 -2.26 23.16 -0.30
C SER A 84 -2.07 22.33 0.97
N LEU A 85 -1.23 22.79 1.90
CA LEU A 85 -0.97 22.10 3.17
C LEU A 85 -2.24 22.02 4.02
N LYS A 86 -3.03 23.10 4.07
CA LYS A 86 -4.33 23.11 4.75
C LYS A 86 -5.32 22.15 4.10
N SER A 87 -5.40 22.14 2.77
CA SER A 87 -6.26 21.22 2.03
C SER A 87 -5.90 19.75 2.31
N ILE A 88 -4.61 19.43 2.31
CA ILE A 88 -4.11 18.08 2.62
C ILE A 88 -4.43 17.72 4.08
N GLN A 89 -4.27 18.65 5.03
CA GLN A 89 -4.62 18.42 6.43
C GLN A 89 -6.10 18.10 6.61
N GLU A 90 -6.98 18.82 5.92
CA GLU A 90 -8.43 18.57 5.95
C GLU A 90 -8.77 17.19 5.35
N GLU A 91 -8.13 16.82 4.24
CA GLU A 91 -8.31 15.52 3.60
C GLU A 91 -7.81 14.37 4.48
N VAL A 92 -6.63 14.51 5.09
CA VAL A 92 -6.10 13.54 6.07
C VAL A 92 -7.06 13.39 7.25
N GLY A 93 -7.63 14.48 7.77
CA GLY A 93 -8.63 14.43 8.84
C GLY A 93 -9.89 13.67 8.43
N ARG A 94 -10.38 13.88 7.21
CA ARG A 94 -11.51 13.11 6.65
C ARG A 94 -11.19 11.62 6.53
N LEU A 95 -10.03 11.29 5.97
CA LEU A 95 -9.61 9.89 5.80
C LEU A 95 -9.43 9.18 7.14
N GLN A 96 -8.93 9.87 8.18
CA GLN A 96 -8.85 9.31 9.53
C GLN A 96 -10.24 8.99 10.12
N LEU A 97 -11.24 9.84 9.87
CA LEU A 97 -12.62 9.61 10.28
C LEU A 97 -13.20 8.39 9.56
N GLU A 98 -13.03 8.32 8.24
CA GLU A 98 -13.51 7.19 7.42
C GLU A 98 -12.85 5.88 7.84
N LEU A 99 -11.53 5.88 8.11
CA LEU A 99 -10.81 4.72 8.61
C LEU A 99 -11.37 4.24 9.95
N SER A 100 -11.67 5.18 10.86
CA SER A 100 -12.25 4.87 12.17
C SER A 100 -13.64 4.24 12.04
N GLN A 101 -14.48 4.79 11.16
CA GLN A 101 -15.81 4.25 10.86
C GLN A 101 -15.72 2.86 10.22
N LEU A 102 -14.81 2.67 9.27
CA LEU A 102 -14.60 1.38 8.60
C LEU A 102 -14.11 0.33 9.59
N SER A 103 -13.16 0.67 10.45
CA SER A 103 -12.67 -0.21 11.51
C SER A 103 -13.81 -0.67 12.44
N GLN A 104 -14.70 0.25 12.82
CA GLN A 104 -15.86 -0.10 13.64
C GLN A 104 -16.85 -1.00 12.89
N ARG A 105 -17.08 -0.76 11.59
CA ARG A 105 -17.94 -1.61 10.76
C ARG A 105 -17.38 -3.02 10.62
N VAL A 106 -16.08 -3.16 10.36
CA VAL A 106 -15.39 -4.47 10.29
C VAL A 106 -15.56 -5.22 11.60
N LYS A 107 -15.29 -4.57 12.74
CA LYS A 107 -15.48 -5.16 14.07
C LYS A 107 -16.92 -5.62 14.31
N ASN A 108 -17.91 -4.85 13.87
CA ASN A 108 -19.32 -5.23 14.03
C ASN A 108 -19.68 -6.46 13.18
N ILE A 109 -19.18 -6.54 11.94
CA ILE A 109 -19.41 -7.67 11.03
C ILE A 109 -18.79 -8.95 11.61
N GLU A 110 -17.53 -8.88 12.05
CA GLU A 110 -16.81 -10.01 12.68
C GLU A 110 -17.59 -10.59 13.86
N ASN A 111 -18.24 -9.76 14.66
CA ASN A 111 -19.03 -10.20 15.81
C ASN A 111 -20.43 -10.72 15.43
N SER A 112 -21.05 -10.20 14.36
CA SER A 112 -22.42 -10.57 13.98
C SER A 112 -22.54 -11.83 13.13
N GLU A 113 -21.60 -12.07 12.22
CA GLU A 113 -21.69 -13.22 11.29
C GLU A 113 -21.26 -14.52 11.96
N THR A 114 -20.26 -14.45 12.84
CA THR A 114 -19.76 -15.60 13.59
C THR A 114 -20.82 -16.13 14.55
N SER A 115 -21.43 -15.26 15.35
CA SER A 115 -22.40 -15.66 16.37
C SER A 115 -23.68 -16.28 15.80
N GLY A 116 -24.25 -15.71 14.73
CA GLY A 116 -25.49 -16.21 14.13
C GLY A 116 -25.36 -17.56 13.43
N LEU A 117 -24.29 -17.76 12.67
CA LEU A 117 -24.01 -19.02 11.99
C LEU A 117 -23.56 -20.10 12.98
N GLU A 118 -22.72 -19.76 13.96
CA GLU A 118 -22.27 -20.70 15.00
C GLU A 118 -23.45 -21.25 15.80
N LEU A 119 -24.44 -20.42 16.16
CA LEU A 119 -25.66 -20.88 16.83
C LEU A 119 -26.49 -21.83 15.95
N LYS A 120 -26.60 -21.55 14.65
CA LYS A 120 -27.32 -22.44 13.71
C LYS A 120 -26.60 -23.78 13.54
N VAL A 121 -25.27 -23.77 13.50
CA VAL A 121 -24.45 -24.99 13.44
C VAL A 121 -24.63 -25.81 14.71
N LYS A 122 -24.50 -25.21 15.90
CA LYS A 122 -24.74 -25.89 17.18
C LYS A 122 -26.15 -26.49 17.27
N LEU A 123 -27.16 -25.76 16.78
CA LEU A 123 -28.53 -26.26 16.73
C LEU A 123 -28.69 -27.45 15.77
N LEU A 124 -28.02 -27.42 14.62
CA LEU A 124 -28.02 -28.52 13.66
C LEU A 124 -27.30 -29.76 14.22
N GLU A 125 -26.15 -29.57 14.87
CA GLU A 125 -25.41 -30.63 15.56
C GLU A 125 -26.30 -31.32 16.59
N ALA A 126 -26.96 -30.56 17.48
CA ALA A 126 -27.87 -31.12 18.48
C ALA A 126 -29.05 -31.89 17.85
N LYS A 127 -29.57 -31.44 16.70
CA LYS A 127 -30.64 -32.16 15.97
C LYS A 127 -30.13 -33.45 15.34
N VAL A 128 -28.91 -33.46 14.82
CA VAL A 128 -28.28 -34.66 14.24
C VAL A 128 -28.02 -35.68 15.33
N ASP A 129 -27.50 -35.26 16.48
CA ASP A 129 -27.29 -36.15 17.64
C ASP A 129 -28.61 -36.77 18.10
N GLY A 130 -29.68 -35.98 18.22
CA GLY A 130 -31.00 -36.49 18.57
C GLY A 130 -31.57 -37.49 17.55
N LEU A 131 -31.27 -37.31 16.25
CA LEU A 131 -31.64 -38.28 15.22
C LEU A 131 -30.80 -39.57 15.33
N ILE A 132 -29.51 -39.46 15.60
CA ILE A 132 -28.62 -40.61 15.82
C ILE A 132 -29.13 -41.43 17.00
N ASP A 133 -29.48 -40.79 18.11
CA ASP A 133 -30.05 -41.44 19.30
C ASP A 133 -31.36 -42.16 18.97
N ALA A 134 -32.28 -41.48 18.29
CA ALA A 134 -33.57 -42.07 17.90
C ALA A 134 -33.41 -43.27 16.95
N ILE A 135 -32.47 -43.19 15.99
CA ILE A 135 -32.12 -44.32 15.12
C ILE A 135 -31.51 -45.45 15.95
N GLY A 136 -30.60 -45.13 16.86
CA GLY A 136 -29.96 -46.08 17.78
C GLY A 136 -30.96 -46.87 18.62
N GLU A 137 -32.07 -46.24 19.02
CA GLU A 137 -33.15 -46.89 19.77
C GLU A 137 -34.11 -47.70 18.87
N TYR A 138 -34.45 -47.15 17.70
CA TYR A 138 -35.46 -47.73 16.82
C TYR A 138 -34.95 -48.91 15.99
N VAL A 139 -33.71 -48.84 15.50
CA VAL A 139 -33.11 -49.87 14.63
C VAL A 139 -33.03 -51.25 15.30
N PRO A 140 -32.56 -51.40 16.56
CA PRO A 140 -32.57 -52.70 17.24
C PRO A 140 -33.98 -53.30 17.36
N THR A 141 -34.99 -52.46 17.58
CA THR A 141 -36.39 -52.89 17.67
C THR A 141 -36.90 -53.44 16.33
N LEU A 142 -36.56 -52.77 15.22
CA LEU A 142 -36.86 -53.26 13.87
C LEU A 142 -36.17 -54.58 13.56
N ILE A 143 -34.87 -54.70 13.87
CA ILE A 143 -34.08 -55.94 13.66
C ILE A 143 -34.71 -57.10 14.43
N LYS A 144 -35.12 -56.88 15.69
CA LYS A 144 -35.76 -57.91 16.52
C LYS A 144 -37.11 -58.37 15.96
N ARG A 145 -37.89 -57.46 15.34
CA ARG A 145 -39.16 -57.80 14.70
C ARG A 145 -38.95 -58.59 13.40
N LEU A 146 -38.01 -58.17 12.56
CA LEU A 146 -37.67 -58.84 11.30
C LEU A 146 -37.03 -60.22 11.53
N GLY A 147 -36.18 -60.36 12.55
CA GLY A 147 -35.52 -61.62 12.89
C GLY A 147 -36.45 -62.70 13.45
N ARG A 148 -37.63 -62.33 13.97
CA ARG A 148 -38.65 -63.27 14.49
C ARG A 148 -39.60 -63.80 13.41
N GLY A 149 -39.51 -63.32 12.17
CA GLY A 149 -40.40 -63.69 11.08
C GLY A 149 -39.87 -64.78 10.14
N LYS A 150 -38.77 -65.49 10.45
CA LYS A 150 -38.36 -66.66 9.67
C LYS A 150 -39.32 -67.82 9.97
N PRO A 151 -40.17 -68.28 9.03
CA PRO A 151 -40.90 -69.52 9.23
C PRO A 151 -39.87 -70.65 9.28
N THR A 152 -39.87 -71.42 10.37
CA THR A 152 -39.29 -72.76 10.35
C THR A 152 -40.15 -73.55 9.37
N LEU A 153 -39.60 -73.82 8.18
CA LEU A 153 -40.13 -74.85 7.31
C LEU A 153 -39.87 -76.17 8.03
N ASP A 154 -40.86 -76.61 8.80
CA ASP A 154 -40.92 -77.99 9.29
C ASP A 154 -41.04 -78.89 8.06
N THR A 155 -39.91 -79.48 7.66
CA THR A 155 -39.87 -80.56 6.69
C THR A 155 -40.29 -81.85 7.40
N GLU A 156 -41.55 -82.24 7.23
CA GLU A 156 -41.99 -83.64 7.30
C GLU A 156 -41.93 -84.29 5.91
#